data_AF-A0A151GQA7-F1
#
_entry.id   AF-A0A151GQA7-F1
#
_cell.length_a   1.000
_cell.length_b   1.000
_cell.length_c   1.000
_cell.angle_alpha   90.00
_cell.angle_beta   90.00
_cell.angle_gamma   90.00
#
_symmetry.space_group_name_H-M   'P 1'
#
loop_
_entity.id
_entity.type
_entity.pdbx_description
1 polymer ?
#
loop_
_entity_poly.entity_id
_entity_poly.type
_entity_poly.pdbx_seq_one_letter_code
_entity_poly.pdbx_strand_id
1 'polypeptide(L)'
;MSDEQISLPYLAVILVISGLIIRYLFFSGPPVRRSTMSTEALLRSREAAVERIQQMFPQAERRSILWDLQRNGGNVQNTTERILTGRLDTPPISFQPPPPPQDRATSGSSATSAMRQPEKPAQPDLIARYDLKSKLGTSGATASDSDEGHGKKAKGWSSDRDERQAALKQRRDDMILAARRRMEAKMAAEKATLGG
;
A
#
# COMPACT_ATOMS: atom_id res chain seq x y z
N MET A 1 25.02 47.75 -39.17
CA MET A 1 23.61 47.36 -39.03
C MET A 1 23.46 46.10 -39.84
N SER A 2 23.57 44.95 -39.17
CA SER A 2 23.52 43.65 -39.86
C SER A 2 22.07 43.21 -39.82
N ASP A 3 21.35 43.45 -40.92
CA ASP A 3 20.05 42.84 -41.15
C ASP A 3 20.27 41.33 -41.32
N GLU A 4 20.14 40.63 -40.20
CA GLU A 4 20.19 39.18 -40.12
C GLU A 4 18.95 38.64 -40.85
N GLN A 5 19.11 38.39 -42.15
CA GLN A 5 18.09 37.80 -43.01
C GLN A 5 17.86 36.35 -42.54
N ILE A 6 17.01 36.17 -41.52
CA ILE A 6 16.51 34.84 -41.14
C ILE A 6 15.83 34.26 -42.37
N SER A 7 16.46 33.22 -42.93
CA SER A 7 15.90 32.50 -44.06
C SER A 7 14.56 31.85 -43.65
N LEU A 8 13.54 32.02 -44.49
CA LEU A 8 12.21 31.43 -44.33
C LEU A 8 12.22 29.96 -43.86
N PRO A 9 13.09 29.05 -44.38
CA PRO A 9 13.14 27.68 -43.89
C PRO A 9 13.60 27.55 -42.43
N TYR A 10 14.51 28.40 -41.95
CA TYR A 10 14.94 28.39 -40.55
C TYR A 10 13.81 28.80 -39.60
N LEU A 11 13.00 29.79 -40.00
CA LEU A 11 11.82 30.20 -39.22
C LEU A 11 10.81 29.05 -39.10
N ALA A 12 10.56 28.32 -40.19
CA ALA A 12 9.67 27.15 -40.17
C ALA A 12 10.18 26.05 -39.23
N VAL A 13 11.48 25.75 -39.24
CA VAL A 13 12.08 24.75 -38.34
C VAL A 13 11.96 25.18 -36.88
N ILE A 14 12.22 26.45 -36.57
CA ILE A 14 12.07 26.99 -35.20
C ILE A 14 10.61 26.90 -34.73
N LEU A 15 9.64 27.15 -35.62
CA LEU A 15 8.22 27.02 -35.29
C LEU A 15 7.82 25.57 -34.98
N VAL A 16 8.30 24.61 -35.76
CA VAL A 16 8.04 23.19 -35.52
C VAL A 16 8.66 22.73 -34.21
N ILE A 17 9.91 23.11 -33.94
CA ILE A 17 10.61 22.75 -32.70
C ILE A 17 9.93 23.40 -31.48
N SER A 18 9.59 24.69 -31.56
CA SER A 18 8.88 25.38 -30.47
C SER A 18 7.50 24.77 -30.22
N GLY A 19 6.75 24.43 -31.27
CA GLY A 19 5.50 23.68 -31.17
C GLY A 19 5.67 22.31 -30.50
N LEU A 20 6.74 21.57 -30.85
CA LEU A 20 7.06 20.28 -30.23
C LEU A 20 7.43 20.43 -28.74
N ILE A 21 8.18 21.47 -28.39
CA ILE A 21 8.56 21.79 -27.01
C ILE A 21 7.32 22.17 -26.20
N ILE A 22 6.43 23.02 -26.73
CA ILE A 22 5.17 23.39 -26.07
C ILE A 22 4.28 22.16 -25.92
N ARG A 23 4.16 21.33 -26.96
CA ARG A 23 3.45 20.04 -26.89
C ARG A 23 4.05 19.15 -25.79
N TYR A 24 5.36 19.09 -25.68
CA TYR A 24 6.03 18.23 -24.70
C TYR A 24 5.96 18.80 -23.28
N LEU A 25 6.01 20.12 -23.08
CA LEU A 25 5.97 20.73 -21.77
C LEU A 25 4.54 20.91 -21.22
N PHE A 26 3.57 21.21 -22.09
CA PHE A 26 2.19 21.49 -21.68
C PHE A 26 1.26 20.28 -21.86
N PHE A 27 1.53 19.38 -22.81
CA PHE A 27 0.67 18.20 -23.05
C PHE A 27 1.32 16.86 -22.67
N SER A 28 2.61 16.80 -22.33
CA SER A 28 3.13 15.64 -21.59
C SER A 28 2.76 15.82 -20.12
N GLY A 29 1.52 15.48 -19.80
CA GLY A 29 1.17 15.19 -18.40
C GLY A 29 2.16 14.16 -17.83
N PRO A 30 2.42 14.18 -16.51
CA PRO A 30 3.34 13.24 -15.89
C PRO A 30 2.97 11.83 -16.34
N PRO A 31 3.94 10.97 -16.68
CA PRO A 31 3.64 9.62 -17.12
C PRO A 31 2.76 9.02 -16.03
N VAL A 32 1.50 8.72 -16.39
CA VAL A 32 0.59 8.00 -15.50
C VAL A 32 1.34 6.73 -15.21
N ARG A 33 1.94 6.66 -14.02
CA ARG A 33 2.58 5.44 -13.53
C ARG A 33 1.45 4.46 -13.45
N ARG A 34 1.24 3.68 -14.52
CA ARG A 34 0.44 2.47 -14.46
C ARG A 34 1.15 1.69 -13.38
N SER A 35 0.59 1.73 -12.18
CA SER A 35 1.06 0.93 -11.08
C SER A 35 0.98 -0.48 -11.62
N THR A 36 2.14 -1.05 -11.95
CA THR A 36 2.26 -2.48 -12.20
C THR A 36 2.03 -3.11 -10.84
N MET A 37 0.75 -3.19 -10.47
CA MET A 37 0.31 -3.95 -9.31
C MET A 37 0.88 -5.33 -9.53
N SER A 38 1.66 -5.79 -8.56
CA SER A 38 2.17 -7.15 -8.62
C SER A 38 0.98 -8.08 -8.80
N THR A 39 1.15 -9.12 -9.62
CA THR A 39 0.14 -10.15 -9.84
C THR A 39 -0.43 -10.65 -8.51
N GLU A 40 0.45 -10.83 -7.52
CA GLU A 40 0.11 -11.14 -6.12
C GLU A 40 -0.83 -10.13 -5.44
N ALA A 41 -0.61 -8.83 -5.64
CA ALA A 41 -1.49 -7.80 -5.07
C ALA A 41 -2.88 -7.81 -5.73
N LEU A 42 -2.95 -8.15 -7.01
CA LEU A 42 -4.21 -8.31 -7.74
C LEU A 42 -4.99 -9.54 -7.25
N LEU A 43 -4.29 -10.66 -6.98
CA LEU A 43 -4.91 -11.86 -6.44
C LEU A 43 -5.50 -11.60 -5.03
N ARG A 44 -4.72 -10.97 -4.15
CA ARG A 44 -5.19 -10.61 -2.80
C ARG A 44 -6.34 -9.61 -2.80
N SER A 45 -6.31 -8.60 -3.67
CA SER A 45 -7.43 -7.64 -3.77
C SER A 45 -8.70 -8.32 -4.30
N ARG A 46 -8.57 -9.28 -5.21
CA ARG A 46 -9.69 -10.08 -5.71
C ARG A 46 -10.28 -11.00 -4.65
N GLU A 47 -9.46 -11.63 -3.81
CA GLU A 47 -9.93 -12.43 -2.68
C GLU A 47 -10.73 -11.60 -1.67
N ALA A 48 -10.18 -10.44 -1.26
CA ALA A 48 -10.88 -9.52 -0.37
C ALA A 48 -12.20 -8.98 -0.96
N ALA A 49 -12.21 -8.78 -2.28
CA ALA A 49 -13.41 -8.36 -3.01
C ALA A 49 -14.48 -9.46 -3.04
N VAL A 50 -14.08 -10.73 -3.20
CA VAL A 50 -14.98 -11.89 -3.15
C VAL A 50 -15.59 -12.05 -1.75
N GLU A 51 -14.80 -11.93 -0.68
CA GLU A 51 -15.30 -12.01 0.70
C GLU A 51 -16.37 -10.95 0.97
N ARG A 52 -16.14 -9.72 0.52
CA ARG A 52 -17.14 -8.63 0.65
C ARG A 52 -18.44 -8.95 -0.09
N ILE A 53 -18.34 -9.49 -1.31
CA ILE A 53 -19.53 -9.86 -2.09
C ILE A 53 -20.26 -11.02 -1.43
N GLN A 54 -19.53 -12.01 -0.90
CA GLN A 54 -20.12 -13.15 -0.20
C GLN A 54 -20.89 -12.72 1.06
N GLN A 55 -20.42 -11.68 1.77
CA GLN A 55 -21.12 -11.11 2.92
C GLN A 55 -22.45 -10.46 2.54
N MET A 56 -22.52 -9.82 1.35
CA MET A 56 -23.75 -9.19 0.84
C MET A 56 -24.69 -10.21 0.18
N PHE A 57 -24.13 -11.21 -0.52
CA PHE A 57 -24.85 -12.21 -1.31
C PHE A 57 -24.39 -13.62 -0.93
N PRO A 58 -24.83 -14.17 0.21
CA PRO A 58 -24.42 -15.50 0.65
C PRO A 58 -24.89 -16.62 -0.30
N GLN A 59 -25.92 -16.34 -1.10
CA GLN A 59 -26.48 -17.26 -2.10
C GLN A 59 -25.62 -17.36 -3.37
N ALA A 60 -24.73 -16.39 -3.61
CA ALA A 60 -23.89 -16.38 -4.80
C ALA A 60 -22.68 -17.30 -4.61
N GLU A 61 -22.38 -18.10 -5.62
CA GLU A 61 -21.27 -19.06 -5.57
C GLU A 61 -19.92 -18.32 -5.63
N ARG A 62 -19.02 -18.64 -4.70
CA ARG A 62 -17.66 -18.05 -4.65
C ARG A 62 -16.91 -18.15 -5.99
N ARG A 63 -17.08 -19.26 -6.72
CA ARG A 63 -16.40 -19.53 -8.00
C ARG A 63 -16.92 -18.63 -9.13
N SER A 64 -18.23 -18.40 -9.20
CA SER A 64 -18.84 -17.52 -10.21
C SER A 64 -18.49 -16.05 -9.93
N ILE A 65 -18.48 -15.63 -8.66
CA ILE A 65 -18.00 -14.31 -8.25
C ILE A 65 -16.53 -14.13 -8.66
N LEU A 66 -15.66 -15.10 -8.30
CA LEU A 66 -14.26 -15.04 -8.70
C LEU A 66 -14.13 -14.88 -10.22
N TRP A 67 -14.79 -15.72 -10.99
CA TRP A 67 -14.73 -15.69 -12.46
C TRP A 67 -15.15 -14.33 -13.03
N ASP A 68 -16.24 -13.77 -12.51
CA ASP A 68 -16.74 -12.47 -12.94
C ASP A 68 -15.76 -11.33 -12.60
N LEU A 69 -15.17 -11.35 -11.40
CA LEU A 69 -14.13 -10.39 -11.02
C LEU A 69 -12.88 -10.50 -11.91
N GLN A 70 -12.55 -11.68 -12.43
CA GLN A 70 -11.42 -11.84 -13.34
C GLN A 70 -11.63 -11.06 -14.63
N ARG A 71 -12.83 -11.16 -15.19
CA ARG A 71 -13.19 -10.51 -16.46
C ARG A 71 -13.40 -9.01 -16.30
N ASN A 72 -13.98 -8.61 -15.16
CA ASN A 72 -14.33 -7.22 -14.89
C ASN A 72 -13.21 -6.43 -14.19
N GLY A 73 -11.98 -6.95 -14.17
CA GLY A 73 -10.81 -6.25 -13.64
C GLY A 73 -10.84 -6.02 -12.12
N GLY A 74 -11.53 -6.87 -11.36
CA GLY A 74 -11.65 -6.76 -9.91
C GLY A 74 -12.66 -5.70 -9.42
N ASN A 75 -13.55 -5.21 -10.29
CA ASN A 75 -14.55 -4.22 -9.91
C ASN A 75 -15.74 -4.87 -9.16
N VAL A 76 -15.77 -4.69 -7.83
CA VAL A 76 -16.84 -5.16 -6.94
C VAL A 76 -18.21 -4.63 -7.30
N GLN A 77 -18.30 -3.36 -7.74
CA GLN A 77 -19.60 -2.74 -8.03
C GLN A 77 -20.24 -3.38 -9.25
N ASN A 78 -19.46 -3.58 -10.31
CA ASN A 78 -19.96 -4.21 -11.52
C ASN A 78 -20.44 -5.64 -11.25
N THR A 79 -19.70 -6.40 -10.43
CA THR A 79 -20.11 -7.75 -10.05
C THR A 79 -21.38 -7.76 -9.19
N THR A 80 -21.53 -6.79 -8.28
CA THR A 80 -22.77 -6.64 -7.48
C THR A 80 -23.99 -6.34 -8.36
N GLU A 81 -23.86 -5.41 -9.32
CA GLU A 81 -24.94 -5.10 -10.27
C GLU A 81 -25.35 -6.32 -11.11
N ARG A 82 -24.37 -7.12 -11.56
CA ARG A 82 -24.63 -8.36 -12.29
C ARG A 82 -25.34 -9.42 -11.45
N ILE A 83 -25.01 -9.52 -10.16
CA ILE A 83 -25.69 -10.41 -9.22
C ILE A 83 -27.15 -9.96 -9.02
N LEU A 84 -27.37 -8.66 -8.80
CA LEU A 84 -28.72 -8.09 -8.62
C LEU A 84 -29.61 -8.26 -9.85
N THR A 85 -29.03 -8.14 -11.05
CA THR A 85 -29.74 -8.34 -12.32
C THR A 85 -29.87 -9.83 -12.72
N GLY A 86 -29.30 -10.75 -11.93
CA GLY A 86 -29.34 -12.19 -12.19
C GLY A 86 -28.53 -12.64 -13.41
N ARG A 87 -27.61 -11.80 -13.92
CA ARG A 87 -26.77 -12.10 -15.09
C ARG A 87 -25.34 -12.49 -14.72
N LEU A 88 -25.18 -13.24 -13.63
CA LEU A 88 -23.88 -13.75 -13.20
C LEU A 88 -23.43 -14.89 -14.13
N ASP A 89 -22.27 -14.75 -14.77
CA ASP A 89 -21.78 -15.77 -15.71
C ASP A 89 -21.39 -17.04 -14.94
N THR A 90 -21.93 -18.18 -15.38
CA THR A 90 -21.51 -19.49 -14.89
C THR A 90 -20.08 -19.78 -15.36
N PRO A 91 -19.14 -20.05 -14.43
CA PRO A 91 -17.75 -20.27 -14.77
C PRO A 91 -17.59 -21.56 -15.58
N PRO A 92 -16.69 -21.61 -16.57
CA PRO A 92 -16.40 -22.85 -17.29
C PRO A 92 -15.81 -23.91 -16.33
N ILE A 93 -16.06 -25.19 -16.63
CA ILE A 93 -15.61 -26.32 -15.79
C ILE A 93 -14.08 -26.38 -15.62
N SER A 94 -13.33 -25.80 -16.57
CA SER A 94 -11.87 -25.67 -16.54
C SER A 94 -11.33 -24.60 -15.60
N PHE A 95 -12.18 -23.71 -15.07
CA PHE A 95 -11.74 -22.71 -14.11
C PHE A 95 -11.51 -23.34 -12.74
N GLN A 96 -10.26 -23.69 -12.43
CA GLN A 96 -9.89 -24.22 -11.13
C GLN A 96 -9.51 -23.04 -10.22
N PRO A 97 -10.38 -22.59 -9.30
CA PRO A 97 -10.03 -21.49 -8.40
C PRO A 97 -8.86 -21.93 -7.51
N PRO A 98 -7.95 -21.00 -7.15
CA PRO A 98 -6.94 -21.28 -6.13
C PRO A 98 -7.65 -21.69 -4.83
N PRO A 99 -7.09 -22.67 -4.08
CA PRO A 99 -7.70 -23.14 -2.85
C PRO A 99 -7.92 -21.95 -1.91
N PRO A 100 -9.10 -21.85 -1.25
CA PRO A 100 -9.34 -20.78 -0.31
C PRO A 100 -8.23 -20.79 0.77
N PRO A 101 -7.76 -19.62 1.23
CA PRO A 101 -6.93 -19.57 2.41
C PRO A 101 -7.74 -20.20 3.54
N GLN A 102 -7.29 -21.38 3.96
CA GLN A 102 -7.82 -22.13 5.08
C GLN A 102 -7.91 -21.20 6.30
N ASP A 103 -9.15 -20.84 6.64
CA ASP A 103 -9.47 -20.18 7.89
C ASP A 103 -8.85 -21.02 9.01
N ARG A 104 -7.90 -20.41 9.71
CA ARG A 104 -7.34 -20.94 10.95
C ARG A 104 -8.45 -20.92 11.99
N ALA A 105 -9.34 -21.90 11.92
CA ALA A 105 -10.32 -22.17 12.94
C ALA A 105 -9.57 -22.42 14.25
N THR A 106 -9.86 -21.57 15.23
CA THR A 106 -9.55 -21.75 16.62
C THR A 106 -10.16 -23.05 17.11
N SER A 107 -9.36 -24.11 17.19
CA SER A 107 -9.63 -25.26 18.05
C SER A 107 -8.40 -25.45 18.93
N GLY A 108 -8.66 -25.41 20.24
CA GLY A 108 -7.64 -25.49 21.27
C GLY A 108 -6.87 -26.79 21.17
N SER A 109 -5.58 -26.68 20.92
CA SER A 109 -4.61 -27.68 21.31
C SER A 109 -3.36 -26.92 21.74
N SER A 110 -3.14 -26.95 23.04
CA SER A 110 -1.90 -26.61 23.72
C SER A 110 -0.72 -27.29 23.02
N ALA A 111 -0.04 -26.55 22.16
CA ALA A 111 1.30 -26.86 21.72
C ALA A 111 2.16 -25.65 22.07
N THR A 112 2.94 -25.81 23.13
CA THR A 112 4.09 -24.98 23.47
C THR A 112 5.11 -25.05 22.33
N SER A 113 4.86 -24.31 21.24
CA SER A 113 5.89 -24.01 20.26
C SER A 113 6.51 -22.69 20.67
N ALA A 114 7.61 -22.77 21.42
CA ALA A 114 8.55 -21.67 21.52
C ALA A 114 8.86 -21.19 20.10
N MET A 115 8.30 -20.04 19.75
CA MET A 115 8.57 -19.38 18.48
C MET A 115 10.01 -18.92 18.53
N ARG A 116 10.93 -19.79 18.12
CA ARG A 116 12.27 -19.40 17.72
C ARG A 116 12.06 -18.39 16.60
N GLN A 117 12.29 -17.12 16.94
CA GLN A 117 12.31 -16.02 15.99
C GLN A 117 13.12 -16.50 14.78
N PRO A 118 12.59 -16.45 13.54
CA PRO A 118 13.43 -16.72 12.39
C PRO A 118 14.57 -15.69 12.45
N GLU A 119 15.80 -16.18 12.59
CA GLU A 119 17.04 -15.41 12.49
C GLU A 119 16.89 -14.48 11.29
N LYS A 120 16.61 -13.21 11.58
CA LYS A 120 16.32 -12.22 10.56
C LYS A 120 17.60 -12.13 9.73
N PRO A 121 17.55 -12.30 8.40
CA PRO A 121 18.71 -12.01 7.58
C PRO A 121 19.17 -10.59 7.96
N ALA A 122 20.49 -10.37 8.03
CA ALA A 122 21.16 -9.13 8.47
C ALA A 122 20.83 -7.92 7.59
N GLN A 123 19.54 -7.61 7.49
CA GLN A 123 18.99 -6.43 6.85
C GLN A 123 19.31 -5.28 7.79
N PRO A 124 19.88 -4.18 7.28
CA PRO A 124 20.22 -3.03 8.11
C PRO A 124 18.97 -2.54 8.86
N ASP A 125 19.13 -2.27 10.15
CA ASP A 125 18.05 -1.80 11.03
C ASP A 125 17.28 -0.65 10.38
N LEU A 126 15.95 -0.61 10.59
CA LEU A 126 15.11 0.47 10.06
C LEU A 126 15.59 1.86 10.50
N ILE A 127 16.22 1.95 11.67
CA ILE A 127 16.82 3.18 12.21
C ILE A 127 18.03 3.61 11.37
N ALA A 128 18.84 2.66 10.91
CA ALA A 128 19.97 2.94 10.03
C ALA A 128 19.51 3.24 8.60
N ARG A 129 18.47 2.55 8.10
CA ARG A 129 17.91 2.79 6.76
C ARG A 129 17.26 4.16 6.60
N TYR A 130 16.77 4.75 7.68
CA TYR A 130 16.11 6.06 7.69
C TYR A 130 16.85 7.12 8.50
N ASP A 131 18.11 6.87 8.86
CA ASP A 131 18.98 7.80 9.61
C ASP A 131 18.33 8.39 10.88
N LEU A 132 17.54 7.58 11.59
CA LEU A 132 16.80 8.01 12.78
C LEU A 132 17.67 8.12 14.04
N LYS A 133 18.98 7.87 13.94
CA LYS A 133 19.92 7.83 15.08
C LYS A 133 19.92 9.14 15.89
N SER A 134 19.85 10.30 15.21
CA SER A 134 19.83 11.62 15.85
C SER A 134 18.56 11.88 16.68
N LYS A 135 17.42 11.30 16.28
CA LYS A 135 16.13 11.45 16.97
C LYS A 135 16.01 10.62 18.25
N LEU A 136 16.88 9.63 18.45
CA LEU A 136 16.91 8.84 19.69
C LEU A 136 17.36 9.67 20.90
N GLY A 137 18.36 10.54 20.74
CA GLY A 137 18.93 11.32 21.84
C GLY A 137 17.99 12.42 22.37
N THR A 138 17.20 13.04 21.49
CA THR A 138 16.24 14.09 21.88
C THR A 138 14.94 13.53 22.48
N SER A 139 14.52 12.34 22.05
CA SER A 139 13.24 11.75 22.50
C SER A 139 13.36 11.00 23.83
N GLY A 140 14.56 10.83 24.38
CA GLY A 140 14.78 10.21 25.70
C GLY A 140 14.36 11.09 26.89
N ALA A 141 14.21 12.41 26.68
CA ALA A 141 13.84 13.37 27.73
C ALA A 141 12.34 13.74 27.75
N THR A 142 11.54 13.24 26.80
CA THR A 142 10.08 13.42 26.76
C THR A 142 9.40 12.11 27.16
N ALA A 143 9.70 11.67 28.38
CA ALA A 143 9.24 10.40 28.95
C ALA A 143 8.09 10.63 29.94
N SER A 144 6.89 10.87 29.39
CA SER A 144 5.59 10.62 30.01
C SER A 144 4.55 11.32 29.14
N ASP A 145 3.53 10.60 28.67
CA ASP A 145 2.37 11.15 27.95
C ASP A 145 2.47 11.27 26.41
N SER A 146 2.62 10.15 25.71
CA SER A 146 2.21 10.08 24.28
C SER A 146 1.40 8.84 23.93
N ASP A 147 0.84 8.15 24.93
CA ASP A 147 -0.10 7.04 24.72
C ASP A 147 -1.57 7.51 24.65
N GLU A 148 -1.89 8.76 25.00
CA GLU A 148 -3.26 9.28 25.02
C GLU A 148 -3.50 10.56 24.17
N GLY A 149 -2.61 10.89 23.24
CA GLY A 149 -2.49 12.29 22.76
C GLY A 149 -2.84 12.63 21.31
N HIS A 150 -2.83 11.69 20.34
CA HIS A 150 -3.07 12.06 18.93
C HIS A 150 -4.51 11.89 18.45
N GLY A 151 -5.44 11.95 19.41
CA GLY A 151 -6.87 12.11 19.20
C GLY A 151 -7.33 13.57 19.16
N LYS A 152 -6.61 14.51 18.54
CA LYS A 152 -7.21 15.82 18.18
C LYS A 152 -6.77 16.26 16.79
N LYS A 153 -7.75 16.20 15.89
CA LYS A 153 -7.72 16.44 14.44
C LYS A 153 -7.09 15.30 13.67
N ALA A 154 -7.94 14.35 13.29
CA ALA A 154 -7.85 13.68 12.01
C ALA A 154 -7.87 14.76 10.91
N LYS A 155 -6.76 15.49 10.76
CA LYS A 155 -6.50 16.26 9.55
C LYS A 155 -6.31 15.18 8.51
N GLY A 156 -7.34 15.00 7.69
CA GLY A 156 -7.30 14.12 6.53
C GLY A 156 -6.00 14.37 5.77
N TRP A 157 -5.61 13.41 4.94
CA TRP A 157 -4.41 13.57 4.15
C TRP A 157 -4.41 14.95 3.48
N SER A 158 -3.40 15.81 3.74
CA SER A 158 -3.24 17.08 3.04
C SER A 158 -3.39 16.88 1.52
N SER A 159 -4.11 17.79 0.87
CA SER A 159 -4.26 17.83 -0.59
C SER A 159 -2.92 18.11 -1.28
N ASP A 160 -2.02 18.81 -0.59
CA ASP A 160 -0.70 19.19 -1.10
C ASP A 160 0.27 18.03 -0.99
N ARG A 161 0.84 17.63 -2.14
CA ARG A 161 1.70 16.45 -2.27
C ARG A 161 2.89 16.46 -1.31
N ASP A 162 3.55 17.60 -1.14
CA ASP A 162 4.77 17.69 -0.35
C ASP A 162 4.49 17.62 1.15
N GLU A 163 3.45 18.31 1.62
CA GLU A 163 2.96 18.18 2.99
C GLU A 163 2.49 16.74 3.27
N ARG A 164 1.81 16.15 2.29
CA ARG A 164 1.36 14.76 2.25
C ARG A 164 2.52 13.78 2.47
N GLN A 165 3.64 13.97 1.77
CA GLN A 165 4.84 13.14 1.92
C GLN A 165 5.54 13.38 3.26
N ALA A 166 5.67 14.64 3.68
CA ALA A 166 6.30 14.99 4.95
C ALA A 166 5.55 14.39 6.16
N ALA A 167 4.22 14.49 6.17
CA ALA A 167 3.39 13.94 7.23
C ALA A 167 3.49 12.40 7.31
N LEU A 168 3.53 11.71 6.17
CA LEU A 168 3.73 10.27 6.17
C LEU A 168 5.11 9.86 6.66
N LYS A 169 6.15 10.58 6.23
CA LYS A 169 7.52 10.33 6.66
C LYS A 169 7.61 10.45 8.19
N GLN A 170 7.05 11.52 8.74
CA GLN A 170 6.99 11.73 10.18
C GLN A 170 6.26 10.59 10.90
N ARG A 171 5.05 10.21 10.47
CA ARG A 171 4.30 9.10 11.06
C ARG A 171 5.06 7.77 11.02
N ARG A 172 5.75 7.49 9.91
CA ARG A 172 6.59 6.29 9.77
C ARG A 172 7.75 6.31 10.76
N ASP A 173 8.45 7.44 10.83
CA ASP A 173 9.63 7.60 11.68
C ASP A 173 9.24 7.47 13.17
N ASP A 174 8.11 8.07 13.58
CA ASP A 174 7.55 7.97 14.93
C ASP A 174 7.17 6.52 15.29
N MET A 175 6.51 5.82 14.36
CA MET A 175 6.15 4.41 14.53
C MET A 175 7.37 3.51 14.72
N ILE A 176 8.46 3.75 13.98
CA ILE A 176 9.71 2.97 14.12
C ILE A 176 10.31 3.16 15.52
N LEU A 177 10.32 4.39 16.02
CA LEU A 177 10.83 4.69 17.36
C LEU A 177 9.94 4.08 18.46
N ALA A 178 8.63 4.19 18.33
CA ALA A 178 7.68 3.60 19.27
C ALA A 178 7.77 2.06 19.30
N ALA A 179 7.90 1.42 18.13
CA ALA A 179 8.08 -0.02 18.03
C ALA A 179 9.35 -0.50 18.74
N ARG A 180 10.46 0.23 18.61
CA ARG A 180 11.71 -0.08 19.31
C ARG A 180 11.54 0.03 20.83
N ARG A 181 10.92 1.11 21.33
CA ARG A 181 10.66 1.26 22.77
C ARG A 181 9.83 0.10 23.32
N ARG A 182 8.79 -0.30 22.60
CA ARG A 182 7.94 -1.44 22.97
C ARG A 182 8.73 -2.76 22.96
N MET A 183 9.67 -2.95 22.03
CA MET A 183 10.57 -4.10 22.03
C MET A 183 11.53 -4.07 23.22
N GLU A 184 12.18 -2.95 23.49
CA GLU A 184 13.11 -2.79 24.62
C GLU A 184 12.41 -3.06 25.96
N ALA A 185 11.20 -2.53 26.16
CA ALA A 185 10.40 -2.78 27.35
C ALA A 185 10.00 -4.27 27.50
N LYS A 186 9.64 -4.94 26.40
CA LYS A 186 9.33 -6.38 26.41
C LYS A 186 10.55 -7.23 26.74
N MET A 187 11.71 -6.92 26.16
CA MET A 187 12.96 -7.64 26.44
C MET A 187 13.39 -7.44 27.91
N ALA A 188 13.18 -6.24 28.47
CA ALA A 188 13.45 -5.97 29.88
C ALA A 188 12.51 -6.76 30.81
N ALA A 189 11.21 -6.81 30.47
CA ALA A 189 10.23 -7.60 31.22
C ALA A 189 10.53 -9.11 31.15
N GLU A 190 10.86 -9.63 29.97
CA GLU A 190 11.22 -11.04 29.77
C GLU A 190 12.48 -11.41 30.56
N LYS A 191 13.51 -10.54 30.53
CA LYS A 191 14.74 -10.72 31.32
C LYS A 191 14.46 -10.70 32.84
N ALA A 192 13.51 -9.88 33.30
CA ALA A 192 13.10 -9.87 34.70
C ALA A 192 12.32 -11.14 35.10
N THR A 193 11.50 -11.69 34.19
CA THR A 193 10.75 -12.94 34.45
C THR A 193 11.58 -14.22 34.36
N LEU A 194 12.68 -14.21 33.60
CA LEU A 194 13.56 -15.37 33.43
C LEU A 194 14.70 -15.43 34.48
N GLY A 195 14.87 -14.35 35.26
CA GLY A 195 15.95 -14.19 36.24
C GLY A 195 15.51 -14.23 37.71
N GLY A 196 14.27 -14.64 38.00
CA GLY A 196 13.74 -14.88 39.35
C GLY A 196 13.22 -16.30 39.48
#